data_AF-A0AB33K3W3-F1
#
_entry.id   AF-A0AB33K3W3-F1
#
_cell.length_a   1.000
_cell.length_b   1.000
_cell.length_c   1.000
_cell.angle_alpha   90.00
_cell.angle_beta   90.00
_cell.angle_gamma   90.00
#
_symmetry.space_group_name_H-M   'P 1'
#
loop_
_entity.id
_entity.type
_entity.pdbx_description
1 polymer ?
#
loop_
_entity_poly.entity_id
_entity_poly.type
_entity_poly.pdbx_seq_one_letter_code
_entity_poly.pdbx_strand_id
1 'polypeptide(L)'
;MDEPRTQMGDAVGTQFVERNLDLVGKLYQRSVFPAVLDVARGGRLASPLVVDLDPTTVCDLACPECISSQVLHHGQIEKDRIVQLAHELADSKVLAVILIGGGEPLMHRSVGRIIEVLHGAGIKIGLVTNGTQIHRYVDQLAEMLSWVRVSIDAGTPETYAAFRPARGKRSVFPQVIENMRLLATRKAGRLGYSFLLMQRHDAEGRVTESNYHEVYQAGVLAKEIGCDYFEVKAMLDEDHYTVNQRAEDVAAVEEQIARLRELEDDDFHILHSSNWQAVRHHTEAVQPKDYHRCATAELRTTITPTGVFVCPYHRGNPKGRIGDIQQSSFAELWAAADTSVIDPSTDCQFVCARHPSNQEIALLPTRLEAELCDDFDPFI
;
A
#
# COMPACT_ATOMS: atom_id res chain seq x y z
N MET A 1 10.09 -9.13 36.85
CA MET A 1 11.00 -9.84 35.93
C MET A 1 10.56 -9.41 34.56
N ASP A 2 11.29 -8.47 33.97
CA ASP A 2 11.00 -7.91 32.66
C ASP A 2 11.05 -9.03 31.61
N GLU A 3 9.90 -9.31 30.99
CA GLU A 3 9.90 -10.03 29.72
C GLU A 3 10.53 -9.09 28.67
N PRO A 4 11.49 -9.60 27.88
CA PRO A 4 12.09 -8.80 26.83
C PRO A 4 11.01 -8.41 25.83
N ARG A 5 10.93 -7.10 25.53
CA ARG A 5 10.15 -6.57 24.40
C ARG A 5 10.44 -7.47 23.19
N THR A 6 9.42 -8.18 22.72
CA THR A 6 9.48 -8.87 21.44
C THR A 6 9.83 -7.83 20.38
N GLN A 7 11.09 -7.84 19.94
CA GLN A 7 11.50 -7.18 18.71
C GLN A 7 10.66 -7.81 17.59
N MET A 8 9.60 -7.12 17.23
CA MET A 8 8.81 -7.43 16.06
C MET A 8 9.57 -6.83 14.88
N GLY A 9 10.27 -7.71 14.15
CA GLY A 9 11.17 -7.35 13.05
C GLY A 9 12.53 -8.00 13.27
N ASP A 10 12.74 -9.16 12.67
CA ASP A 10 14.09 -9.69 12.48
C ASP A 10 14.89 -8.63 11.71
N ALA A 11 15.83 -7.99 12.40
CA ALA A 11 16.62 -6.86 11.90
C ALA A 11 17.41 -7.27 10.64
N VAL A 12 16.97 -6.80 9.47
CA VAL A 12 17.67 -6.90 8.19
C VAL A 12 17.28 -5.70 7.32
N GLY A 13 18.25 -4.79 7.14
CA GLY A 13 18.11 -3.53 6.40
C GLY A 13 18.69 -2.36 7.20
N THR A 14 19.08 -1.26 6.54
CA THR A 14 19.50 -0.06 7.29
C THR A 14 18.34 0.45 8.15
N GLN A 15 18.65 1.09 9.28
CA GLN A 15 17.69 1.59 10.26
C GLN A 15 16.63 2.56 9.67
N PHE A 16 16.87 3.09 8.47
CA PHE A 16 15.99 4.03 7.76
C PHE A 16 14.88 3.36 6.95
N VAL A 17 15.12 2.19 6.35
CA VAL A 17 14.10 1.52 5.51
C VAL A 17 13.15 0.64 6.32
N GLU A 18 13.63 0.01 7.39
CA GLU A 18 12.78 -0.71 8.34
C GLU A 18 11.71 0.22 8.95
N ARG A 19 12.07 1.46 9.27
CA ARG A 19 11.13 2.46 9.81
C ARG A 19 9.97 2.80 8.86
N ASN A 20 10.18 2.78 7.54
CA ASN A 20 9.12 3.15 6.59
C ASN A 20 8.03 2.07 6.47
N LEU A 21 8.33 0.81 6.80
CA LEU A 21 7.33 -0.25 6.92
C LEU A 21 6.87 -0.48 8.36
N ASP A 22 7.49 0.18 9.35
CA ASP A 22 7.09 0.13 10.75
C ASP A 22 5.84 0.96 11.03
N LEU A 23 4.69 0.36 10.79
CA LEU A 23 3.38 0.97 10.99
C LEU A 23 3.06 1.25 12.46
N VAL A 24 3.74 0.57 13.39
CA VAL A 24 3.56 0.76 14.83
C VAL A 24 4.43 1.92 15.30
N GLY A 25 5.71 1.95 14.93
CA GLY A 25 6.62 3.04 15.29
C GLY A 25 6.18 4.39 14.74
N LYS A 26 5.52 4.43 13.58
CA LYS A 26 4.93 5.68 13.04
C LYS A 26 3.87 6.31 13.96
N LEU A 27 3.23 5.53 14.83
CA LEU A 27 2.26 6.06 15.80
C LEU A 27 2.91 6.95 16.86
N TYR A 28 4.21 6.78 17.11
CA TYR A 28 5.00 7.48 18.14
C TYR A 28 5.67 8.76 17.63
N GLN A 29 5.46 9.13 16.37
CA GLN A 29 5.98 10.36 15.79
C GLN A 29 5.36 11.57 16.50
N ARG A 30 6.19 12.55 16.88
CA ARG A 30 5.76 13.74 17.65
C ARG A 30 4.56 14.46 17.05
N SER A 31 4.48 14.57 15.72
CA SER A 31 3.38 15.23 15.02
C SER A 31 2.06 14.43 15.02
N VAL A 32 2.13 13.10 15.07
CA VAL A 32 1.00 12.19 14.92
C VAL A 32 0.47 11.71 16.27
N PHE A 33 1.35 11.50 17.24
CA PHE A 33 1.03 10.92 18.54
C PHE A 33 -0.12 11.59 19.30
N PRO A 34 -0.28 12.94 19.30
CA PRO A 34 -1.42 13.57 19.97
C PRO A 34 -2.78 13.09 19.42
N ALA A 35 -2.90 12.93 18.10
CA ALA A 35 -4.11 12.43 17.46
C ALA A 35 -4.31 10.93 17.74
N VAL A 36 -3.23 10.15 17.72
CA VAL A 36 -3.28 8.72 18.08
C VAL A 36 -3.75 8.53 19.52
N LEU A 37 -3.25 9.32 20.45
CA LEU A 37 -3.63 9.26 21.86
C LEU A 37 -5.10 9.68 22.09
N ASP A 38 -5.59 10.66 21.34
CA ASP A 38 -7.00 11.05 21.36
C ASP A 38 -7.89 9.89 20.89
N VAL A 39 -7.54 9.27 19.75
CA VAL A 39 -8.23 8.07 19.24
C VAL A 39 -8.16 6.90 20.22
N ALA A 40 -7.01 6.67 20.86
CA ALA A 40 -6.83 5.64 21.87
C ALA A 40 -7.79 5.81 23.06
N ARG A 41 -8.15 7.05 23.39
CA ARG A 41 -9.10 7.41 24.45
C ARG A 41 -10.56 7.43 23.96
N GLY A 42 -10.81 7.01 22.73
CA GLY A 42 -12.14 6.98 22.11
C GLY A 42 -12.52 8.28 21.39
N GLY A 43 -11.59 9.22 21.24
CA GLY A 43 -11.80 10.49 20.54
C GLY A 43 -12.12 10.33 19.05
N ARG A 44 -12.72 11.38 18.49
CA ARG A 44 -13.07 11.47 17.07
C ARG A 44 -12.28 12.61 16.42
N LEU A 45 -11.47 12.32 15.41
CA LEU A 45 -10.64 13.34 14.77
C LEU A 45 -11.44 14.24 13.81
N ALA A 46 -11.12 15.53 13.72
CA ALA A 46 -11.80 16.41 12.76
C ALA A 46 -11.50 16.08 11.27
N SER A 47 -10.45 15.30 11.00
CA SER A 47 -9.96 14.87 9.68
C SER A 47 -9.10 13.62 9.86
N PRO A 48 -9.03 12.65 8.91
CA PRO A 48 -8.05 11.59 9.00
C PRO A 48 -6.65 12.16 8.71
N LEU A 49 -5.62 11.48 9.20
CA LEU A 49 -4.24 11.87 8.95
C LEU A 49 -3.75 11.40 7.58
N VAL A 50 -4.26 10.25 7.10
CA VAL A 50 -3.86 9.64 5.83
C VAL A 50 -5.07 9.30 4.96
N VAL A 51 -4.96 9.56 3.66
CA VAL A 51 -6.00 9.19 2.69
C VAL A 51 -5.40 8.33 1.59
N ASP A 52 -5.98 7.15 1.37
CA ASP A 52 -5.82 6.43 0.11
C ASP A 52 -6.80 7.03 -0.91
N LEU A 53 -6.31 7.49 -2.05
CA LEU A 53 -7.12 8.10 -3.10
C LEU A 53 -6.97 7.29 -4.39
N ASP A 54 -8.07 6.74 -4.87
CA ASP A 54 -8.19 6.13 -6.19
C ASP A 54 -8.60 7.22 -7.19
N PRO A 55 -7.71 7.74 -8.05
CA PRO A 55 -8.09 8.85 -8.93
C PRO A 55 -9.00 8.40 -10.07
N THR A 56 -8.96 7.12 -10.42
CA THR A 56 -9.72 6.53 -11.53
C THR A 56 -9.85 5.02 -11.35
N THR A 57 -10.91 4.45 -11.93
CA THR A 57 -11.07 3.00 -12.09
C THR A 57 -10.60 2.49 -13.46
N VAL A 58 -9.96 3.35 -14.26
CA VAL A 58 -9.42 2.99 -15.57
C VAL A 58 -8.00 2.44 -15.42
N CYS A 59 -7.73 1.29 -16.02
CA CYS A 59 -6.40 0.68 -16.11
C CYS A 59 -6.10 0.27 -17.55
N ASP A 60 -4.86 0.44 -17.99
CA ASP A 60 -4.36 0.06 -19.31
C ASP A 60 -3.81 -1.38 -19.38
N LEU A 61 -3.73 -2.07 -18.23
CA LEU A 61 -3.48 -3.51 -18.13
C LEU A 61 -4.77 -4.31 -17.95
N ALA A 62 -4.64 -5.64 -18.01
CA ALA A 62 -5.71 -6.62 -17.81
C ALA A 62 -5.21 -7.81 -16.96
N CYS A 63 -4.58 -7.53 -15.83
CA CYS A 63 -4.03 -8.54 -14.92
C CYS A 63 -5.14 -9.50 -14.43
N PRO A 64 -5.02 -10.82 -14.64
CA PRO A 64 -6.02 -11.78 -14.18
C PRO A 64 -6.19 -11.79 -12.67
N GLU A 65 -5.10 -11.64 -11.91
CA GLU A 65 -5.06 -11.68 -10.44
C GLU A 65 -5.34 -10.29 -9.80
N CYS A 66 -6.01 -9.39 -10.51
CA CYS A 66 -6.26 -8.03 -10.00
C CYS A 66 -7.31 -8.03 -8.89
N ILE A 67 -6.90 -7.69 -7.66
CA ILE A 67 -7.81 -7.50 -6.50
C ILE A 67 -8.83 -6.35 -6.68
N SER A 68 -8.66 -5.51 -7.70
CA SER A 68 -9.61 -4.43 -8.03
C SER A 68 -10.49 -4.75 -9.23
N SER A 69 -10.49 -6.00 -9.71
CA SER A 69 -11.25 -6.44 -10.90
C SER A 69 -12.72 -6.05 -10.83
N GLN A 70 -13.36 -6.20 -9.66
CA GLN A 70 -14.78 -5.91 -9.44
C GLN A 70 -15.13 -4.42 -9.50
N VAL A 71 -14.15 -3.52 -9.28
CA VAL A 71 -14.37 -2.06 -9.27
C VAL A 71 -13.84 -1.36 -10.52
N LEU A 72 -13.07 -2.05 -11.37
CA LEU A 72 -12.56 -1.49 -12.63
C LEU A 72 -13.72 -0.97 -13.50
N HIS A 73 -13.53 0.20 -14.11
CA HIS A 73 -14.52 0.90 -14.96
C HIS A 73 -15.85 1.25 -14.28
N HIS A 74 -15.94 1.19 -12.95
CA HIS A 74 -17.11 1.64 -12.21
C HIS A 74 -16.87 3.02 -11.61
N GLY A 75 -17.83 3.93 -11.78
CA GLY A 75 -17.75 5.30 -11.28
C GLY A 75 -16.68 6.15 -11.97
N GLN A 76 -16.76 7.46 -11.76
CA GLN A 76 -15.79 8.44 -12.23
C GLN A 76 -15.80 9.64 -11.29
N ILE A 77 -14.62 10.20 -11.01
CA ILE A 77 -14.52 11.52 -10.39
C ILE A 77 -14.19 12.50 -11.52
N GLU A 78 -15.00 13.55 -11.67
CA GLU A 78 -14.76 14.55 -12.69
C GLU A 78 -13.46 15.31 -12.48
N LYS A 79 -12.86 15.77 -13.59
CA LYS A 79 -11.52 16.36 -13.62
C LYS A 79 -11.33 17.51 -12.65
N ASP A 80 -12.32 18.40 -12.56
CA ASP A 80 -12.27 19.55 -11.68
C ASP A 80 -12.66 19.17 -10.25
N ARG A 81 -13.58 18.22 -10.08
CA ARG A 81 -13.99 17.73 -8.76
C ARG A 81 -12.82 17.09 -8.01
N ILE A 82 -11.98 16.29 -8.69
CA ILE A 82 -10.85 15.63 -8.04
C ILE A 82 -9.73 16.63 -7.66
N VAL A 83 -9.56 17.71 -8.44
CA VAL A 83 -8.63 18.78 -8.10
C VAL A 83 -9.17 19.59 -6.91
N GLN A 84 -10.47 19.87 -6.90
CA GLN A 84 -11.14 20.45 -5.74
C GLN A 84 -11.00 19.57 -4.49
N LEU A 85 -11.12 18.25 -4.64
CA LEU A 85 -10.90 17.30 -3.55
C LEU A 85 -9.48 17.43 -2.99
N ALA A 86 -8.46 17.57 -3.84
CA ALA A 86 -7.08 17.79 -3.37
C ALA A 86 -6.96 19.06 -2.51
N HIS A 87 -7.65 20.14 -2.86
CA HIS A 87 -7.74 21.34 -2.01
C HIS A 87 -8.50 21.07 -0.70
N GLU A 88 -9.61 20.33 -0.73
CA GLU A 88 -10.37 19.97 0.47
C GLU A 88 -9.53 19.11 1.44
N LEU A 89 -8.69 18.21 0.93
CA LEU A 89 -7.75 17.42 1.73
C LEU A 89 -6.67 18.30 2.37
N ALA A 90 -6.17 19.29 1.63
CA ALA A 90 -5.23 20.30 2.15
C ALA A 90 -5.85 21.16 3.27
N ASP A 91 -7.06 21.67 3.05
CA ASP A 91 -7.78 22.47 4.04
C ASP A 91 -8.12 21.65 5.30
N SER A 92 -8.33 20.34 5.13
CA SER A 92 -8.56 19.39 6.21
C SER A 92 -7.29 18.91 6.90
N LYS A 93 -6.12 19.47 6.54
CA LYS A 93 -4.81 19.17 7.17
C LYS A 93 -4.44 17.69 7.15
N VAL A 94 -4.84 16.97 6.11
CA VAL A 94 -4.36 15.60 5.85
C VAL A 94 -2.84 15.63 5.75
N LEU A 95 -2.14 14.71 6.42
CA LEU A 95 -0.68 14.67 6.43
C LEU A 95 -0.11 13.93 5.23
N ALA A 96 -0.83 12.90 4.76
CA ALA A 96 -0.35 12.06 3.68
C ALA A 96 -1.48 11.57 2.76
N VAL A 97 -1.19 11.48 1.46
CA VAL A 97 -2.08 10.88 0.47
C VAL A 97 -1.33 9.78 -0.29
N ILE A 98 -1.95 8.61 -0.39
CA ILE A 98 -1.46 7.52 -1.22
C ILE A 98 -2.35 7.44 -2.46
N LEU A 99 -1.80 7.72 -3.63
CA LEU A 99 -2.45 7.49 -4.91
C LEU A 99 -2.36 5.98 -5.22
N ILE A 100 -3.49 5.27 -5.14
CA ILE A 100 -3.50 3.80 -5.20
C ILE A 100 -4.83 3.26 -5.72
N GLY A 101 -4.78 2.10 -6.38
CA GLY A 101 -5.94 1.22 -6.55
C GLY A 101 -7.03 1.73 -7.49
N GLY A 102 -8.13 0.96 -7.56
CA GLY A 102 -9.28 1.21 -8.44
C GLY A 102 -9.00 0.96 -9.93
N GLY A 103 -7.83 1.40 -10.40
CA GLY A 103 -7.30 1.29 -11.76
C GLY A 103 -5.80 1.62 -11.75
N GLU A 104 -5.34 2.38 -12.75
CA GLU A 104 -3.98 2.94 -12.78
C GLU A 104 -4.06 4.45 -12.46
N PRO A 105 -3.57 4.93 -11.30
CA PRO A 105 -3.69 6.33 -10.89
C PRO A 105 -3.19 7.32 -11.95
N LEU A 106 -2.10 6.99 -12.65
CA LEU A 106 -1.52 7.87 -13.67
C LEU A 106 -2.35 7.98 -14.97
N MET A 107 -3.38 7.15 -15.13
CA MET A 107 -4.33 7.27 -16.25
C MET A 107 -5.32 8.43 -16.07
N HIS A 108 -5.48 8.96 -14.84
CA HIS A 108 -6.35 10.10 -14.62
C HIS A 108 -5.74 11.39 -15.18
N ARG A 109 -6.46 12.10 -16.05
CA ARG A 109 -5.93 13.27 -16.78
C ARG A 109 -5.56 14.46 -15.89
N SER A 110 -6.10 14.53 -14.68
CA SER A 110 -5.76 15.58 -13.70
C SER A 110 -4.74 15.15 -12.65
N VAL A 111 -4.14 13.95 -12.74
CA VAL A 111 -3.26 13.42 -11.68
C VAL A 111 -2.06 14.34 -11.38
N GLY A 112 -1.45 14.94 -12.41
CA GLY A 112 -0.37 15.92 -12.23
C GLY A 112 -0.81 17.13 -11.40
N ARG A 113 -2.00 17.68 -11.68
CA ARG A 113 -2.57 18.79 -10.91
C ARG A 113 -2.87 18.41 -9.45
N ILE A 114 -3.34 17.18 -9.21
CA ILE A 114 -3.56 16.67 -7.86
C ILE A 114 -2.23 16.63 -7.10
N ILE A 115 -1.19 16.07 -7.71
CA ILE A 115 0.15 15.99 -7.11
C ILE A 115 0.68 17.39 -6.77
N GLU A 116 0.56 18.34 -7.68
CA GLU A 116 0.99 19.73 -7.49
C GLU A 116 0.26 20.41 -6.31
N VAL A 117 -1.06 20.24 -6.21
CA VAL A 117 -1.86 20.81 -5.10
C VAL A 117 -1.47 20.20 -3.76
N LEU A 118 -1.40 18.86 -3.68
CA LEU A 118 -1.06 18.16 -2.44
C LEU A 118 0.36 18.50 -1.97
N HIS A 119 1.33 18.49 -2.89
CA HIS A 119 2.71 18.82 -2.59
C HIS A 119 2.87 20.28 -2.14
N GLY A 120 2.21 21.22 -2.84
CA GLY A 120 2.21 22.64 -2.49
C GLY A 120 1.60 22.92 -1.10
N ALA A 121 0.71 22.06 -0.62
CA ALA A 121 0.15 22.10 0.73
C ALA A 121 1.02 21.41 1.80
N GLY A 122 2.16 20.84 1.42
CA GLY A 122 3.06 20.10 2.32
C GLY A 122 2.61 18.67 2.63
N ILE A 123 1.59 18.16 1.94
CA ILE A 123 1.10 16.78 2.09
C ILE A 123 2.11 15.82 1.49
N LYS A 124 2.47 14.76 2.22
CA LYS A 124 3.35 13.70 1.71
C LYS A 124 2.59 12.80 0.74
N ILE A 125 3.19 12.51 -0.41
CA ILE A 125 2.51 11.75 -1.48
C ILE A 125 3.23 10.44 -1.72
N GLY A 126 2.47 9.35 -1.66
CA GLY A 126 2.89 8.02 -2.10
C GLY A 126 2.15 7.64 -3.38
N LEU A 127 2.78 6.87 -4.27
CA LEU A 127 2.14 6.36 -5.48
C LEU A 127 2.38 4.87 -5.63
N VAL A 128 1.29 4.12 -5.86
CA VAL A 128 1.35 2.75 -6.39
C VAL A 128 0.90 2.77 -7.84
N THR A 129 1.76 2.33 -8.75
CA THR A 129 1.51 2.37 -10.20
C THR A 129 1.95 1.06 -10.88
N ASN A 130 1.38 0.76 -12.03
CA ASN A 130 1.86 -0.29 -12.94
C ASN A 130 3.06 0.18 -13.79
N GLY A 131 3.40 1.48 -13.74
CA GLY A 131 4.58 2.08 -14.34
C GLY A 131 4.47 2.48 -15.82
N THR A 132 3.37 2.18 -16.51
CA THR A 132 3.23 2.43 -17.96
C THR A 132 3.23 3.92 -18.30
N GLN A 133 2.71 4.76 -17.40
CA GLN A 133 2.51 6.19 -17.61
C GLN A 133 3.53 7.11 -16.92
N ILE A 134 4.55 6.56 -16.25
CA ILE A 134 5.56 7.34 -15.50
C ILE A 134 6.21 8.44 -16.36
N HIS A 135 6.59 8.13 -17.61
CA HIS A 135 7.21 9.09 -18.54
C HIS A 135 6.41 10.39 -18.74
N ARG A 136 5.07 10.37 -18.56
CA ARG A 136 4.22 11.54 -18.74
C ARG A 136 4.27 12.52 -17.56
N TYR A 137 4.69 12.04 -16.40
CA TYR A 137 4.65 12.78 -15.14
C TYR A 137 5.99 12.72 -14.40
N VAL A 138 7.07 12.35 -15.10
CA VAL A 138 8.38 12.09 -14.46
C VAL A 138 8.85 13.26 -13.60
N ASP A 139 8.61 14.50 -14.01
CA ASP A 139 8.98 15.71 -13.25
C ASP A 139 8.25 15.74 -11.90
N GLN A 140 6.91 15.62 -11.93
CA GLN A 140 6.10 15.57 -10.71
C GLN A 140 6.49 14.39 -9.83
N LEU A 141 6.65 13.19 -10.41
CA LEU A 141 6.97 11.97 -9.67
C LEU A 141 8.36 12.04 -9.02
N ALA A 142 9.34 12.63 -9.72
CA ALA A 142 10.69 12.74 -9.22
C ALA A 142 10.80 13.77 -8.09
N GLU A 143 10.15 14.92 -8.22
CA GLU A 143 10.36 16.07 -7.33
C GLU A 143 9.36 16.12 -6.17
N MET A 144 8.14 15.61 -6.34
CA MET A 144 7.02 15.90 -5.44
C MET A 144 6.57 14.73 -4.58
N LEU A 145 6.95 13.50 -4.92
CA LEU A 145 6.52 12.29 -4.20
C LEU A 145 7.57 11.84 -3.19
N SER A 146 7.09 11.41 -2.02
CA SER A 146 7.93 10.76 -1.01
C SER A 146 8.39 9.38 -1.49
N TRP A 147 7.53 8.66 -2.20
CA TRP A 147 7.85 7.38 -2.80
C TRP A 147 6.93 7.02 -3.97
N VAL A 148 7.49 6.26 -4.92
CA VAL A 148 6.79 5.60 -6.02
C VAL A 148 7.08 4.12 -5.91
N ARG A 149 6.05 3.28 -5.88
CA ARG A 149 6.16 1.83 -5.91
C ARG A 149 5.54 1.30 -7.20
N VAL A 150 6.33 0.58 -7.97
CA VAL A 150 5.90 0.04 -9.27
C VAL A 150 5.61 -1.45 -9.13
N SER A 151 4.39 -1.87 -9.46
CA SER A 151 3.99 -3.29 -9.47
C SER A 151 4.42 -3.94 -10.78
N ILE A 152 5.40 -4.85 -10.71
CA ILE A 152 5.99 -5.50 -11.88
C ILE A 152 5.78 -7.01 -11.87
N ASP A 153 5.92 -7.67 -10.72
CA ASP A 153 5.62 -9.09 -10.50
C ASP A 153 6.28 -10.09 -11.48
N ALA A 154 7.39 -9.69 -12.11
CA ALA A 154 8.16 -10.48 -13.07
C ALA A 154 9.61 -9.97 -13.09
N GLY A 155 10.57 -10.77 -13.53
CA GLY A 155 11.92 -10.37 -13.92
C GLY A 155 12.15 -10.41 -15.44
N THR A 156 11.23 -11.04 -16.19
CA THR A 156 11.31 -11.19 -17.65
C THR A 156 10.08 -10.62 -18.39
N PRO A 157 10.21 -10.25 -19.67
CA PRO A 157 9.07 -9.88 -20.51
C PRO A 157 7.99 -10.97 -20.62
N GLU A 158 8.41 -12.24 -20.62
CA GLU A 158 7.54 -13.41 -20.75
C GLU A 158 6.64 -13.57 -19.53
N THR A 159 7.23 -13.58 -18.33
CA THR A 159 6.48 -13.66 -17.06
C THR A 159 5.60 -12.43 -16.86
N TYR A 160 6.08 -11.23 -17.24
CA TYR A 160 5.26 -10.04 -17.20
C TYR A 160 4.05 -10.14 -18.12
N ALA A 161 4.19 -10.69 -19.33
CA ALA A 161 3.08 -10.88 -20.25
C ALA A 161 2.06 -11.92 -19.72
N ALA A 162 2.49 -12.90 -18.94
CA ALA A 162 1.62 -13.93 -18.36
C ALA A 162 0.79 -13.40 -17.17
N PHE A 163 1.38 -12.58 -16.31
CA PHE A 163 0.74 -12.12 -15.06
C PHE A 163 0.23 -10.68 -15.10
N ARG A 164 0.86 -9.81 -15.91
CA ARG A 164 0.48 -8.40 -16.07
C ARG A 164 0.29 -8.03 -17.55
N PRO A 165 -0.54 -8.78 -18.31
CA PRO A 165 -0.74 -8.50 -19.72
C PRO A 165 -1.30 -7.09 -19.95
N ALA A 166 -0.74 -6.41 -20.94
CA ALA A 166 -1.37 -5.22 -21.50
C ALA A 166 -2.67 -5.62 -22.21
N ARG A 167 -3.61 -4.68 -22.35
CA ARG A 167 -4.80 -4.90 -23.19
C ARG A 167 -4.48 -5.06 -24.68
N GLY A 168 -3.30 -4.60 -25.10
CA GLY A 168 -2.75 -4.80 -26.44
C GLY A 168 -1.90 -6.07 -26.54
N LYS A 169 -1.59 -6.50 -27.78
CA LYS A 169 -0.85 -7.74 -28.05
C LYS A 169 0.65 -7.71 -27.70
N ARG A 170 1.23 -6.54 -27.42
CA ARG A 170 2.67 -6.38 -27.15
C ARG A 170 2.89 -6.15 -25.66
N SER A 171 3.82 -6.90 -25.07
CA SER A 171 4.26 -6.68 -23.70
C SER A 171 4.80 -5.25 -23.55
N VAL A 172 4.37 -4.57 -22.49
CA VAL A 172 4.84 -3.22 -22.14
C VAL A 172 6.01 -3.26 -21.16
N PHE A 173 6.49 -4.43 -20.77
CA PHE A 173 7.59 -4.60 -19.82
C PHE A 173 8.84 -3.76 -20.18
N PRO A 174 9.38 -3.78 -21.42
CA PRO A 174 10.55 -2.97 -21.74
C PRO A 174 10.31 -1.46 -21.55
N GLN A 175 9.10 -0.98 -21.87
CA GLN A 175 8.72 0.41 -21.64
C GLN A 175 8.65 0.75 -20.15
N VAL A 176 8.08 -0.14 -19.34
CA VAL A 176 7.97 0.07 -17.89
C VAL A 176 9.36 0.11 -17.26
N ILE A 177 10.27 -0.80 -17.62
CA ILE A 177 11.64 -0.79 -17.13
C ILE A 177 12.36 0.52 -17.52
N GLU A 178 12.19 0.98 -18.76
CA GLU A 178 12.81 2.25 -19.19
C GLU A 178 12.22 3.47 -18.45
N ASN A 179 10.91 3.47 -18.22
CA ASN A 179 10.27 4.50 -17.41
C ASN A 179 10.81 4.52 -15.96
N MET A 180 11.05 3.34 -15.38
CA MET A 180 11.61 3.23 -14.03
C MET A 180 13.06 3.72 -14.00
N ARG A 181 13.89 3.37 -14.99
CA ARG A 181 15.27 3.92 -15.11
C ARG A 181 15.25 5.44 -15.24
N LEU A 182 14.37 5.98 -16.09
CA LEU A 182 14.20 7.42 -16.23
C LEU A 182 13.87 8.09 -14.89
N LEU A 183 12.93 7.52 -14.12
CA LEU A 183 12.59 8.04 -12.79
C LEU A 183 13.74 7.88 -11.79
N ALA A 184 14.44 6.75 -11.79
CA ALA A 184 15.57 6.49 -10.90
C ALA A 184 16.70 7.52 -11.06
N THR A 185 16.93 8.03 -12.28
CA THR A 185 17.94 9.08 -12.52
C THR A 185 17.57 10.46 -11.97
N ARG A 186 16.33 10.67 -11.51
CA ARG A 186 15.79 11.99 -11.15
C ARG A 186 15.14 12.06 -9.77
N LYS A 187 14.78 10.92 -9.18
CA LYS A 187 13.98 10.83 -7.95
C LYS A 187 14.64 11.58 -6.78
N ALA A 188 13.86 12.42 -6.11
CA ALA A 188 14.17 12.94 -4.78
C ALA A 188 13.59 12.05 -3.68
N GLY A 189 12.45 11.41 -3.95
CA GLY A 189 11.87 10.35 -3.13
C GLY A 189 12.44 8.97 -3.46
N ARG A 190 11.73 7.94 -2.98
CA ARG A 190 12.13 6.53 -3.14
C ARG A 190 11.41 5.87 -4.31
N LEU A 191 12.06 4.95 -4.99
CA LEU A 191 11.52 4.09 -6.03
C LEU A 191 11.57 2.64 -5.59
N GLY A 192 10.41 1.98 -5.55
CA GLY A 192 10.27 0.60 -5.14
C GLY A 192 9.86 -0.30 -6.30
N TYR A 193 10.43 -1.51 -6.31
CA TYR A 193 9.98 -2.61 -7.16
C TYR A 193 9.12 -3.55 -6.34
N SER A 194 7.83 -3.67 -6.68
CA SER A 194 6.93 -4.61 -6.01
C SER A 194 6.81 -5.90 -6.80
N PHE A 195 6.92 -7.03 -6.09
CA PHE A 195 6.83 -8.37 -6.62
C PHE A 195 5.81 -9.20 -5.84
N LEU A 196 4.62 -9.38 -6.42
CA LEU A 196 3.57 -10.25 -5.92
C LEU A 196 3.84 -11.69 -6.36
N LEU A 197 4.01 -12.59 -5.40
CA LEU A 197 4.17 -14.02 -5.61
C LEU A 197 2.83 -14.64 -6.03
N MET A 198 2.74 -15.11 -7.27
CA MET A 198 1.53 -15.71 -7.85
C MET A 198 1.76 -17.15 -8.33
N GLN A 199 0.73 -17.98 -8.16
CA GLN A 199 0.66 -19.35 -8.68
C GLN A 199 -0.74 -19.59 -9.24
N ARG A 200 -0.81 -20.32 -10.36
CA ARG A 200 -2.06 -20.84 -10.92
C ARG A 200 -2.07 -22.35 -10.78
N HIS A 201 -3.24 -22.91 -10.55
CA HIS A 201 -3.42 -24.35 -10.37
C HIS A 201 -4.45 -24.89 -11.36
N ASP A 202 -4.29 -26.14 -11.78
CA ASP A 202 -5.34 -26.88 -12.49
C ASP A 202 -6.40 -27.46 -11.54
N ALA A 203 -7.39 -28.16 -12.10
CA ALA A 203 -8.47 -28.78 -11.34
C ALA A 203 -7.99 -29.87 -10.37
N GLU A 204 -6.79 -30.42 -10.58
CA GLU A 204 -6.16 -31.41 -9.70
C GLU A 204 -5.24 -30.75 -8.66
N GLY A 205 -5.18 -29.42 -8.61
CA GLY A 205 -4.36 -28.65 -7.67
C GLY A 205 -2.88 -28.55 -8.04
N ARG A 206 -2.48 -28.98 -9.24
CA ARG A 206 -1.08 -28.91 -9.70
C ARG A 206 -0.79 -27.51 -10.21
N VAL A 207 0.40 -26.99 -9.88
CA VAL A 207 0.84 -25.67 -10.37
C VAL A 207 1.00 -25.69 -11.88
N THR A 208 0.29 -24.82 -12.59
CA THR A 208 0.35 -24.66 -14.05
C THR A 208 1.24 -23.49 -14.47
N GLU A 209 1.23 -22.40 -13.71
CA GLU A 209 2.06 -21.21 -13.93
C GLU A 209 2.49 -20.61 -12.58
N SER A 210 3.69 -20.06 -12.51
CA SER A 210 4.18 -19.37 -11.31
C SER A 210 5.30 -18.40 -11.66
N ASN A 211 5.39 -17.28 -10.94
CA ASN A 211 6.51 -16.34 -11.02
C ASN A 211 7.56 -16.51 -9.90
N TYR A 212 7.42 -17.53 -9.05
CA TYR A 212 8.25 -17.69 -7.83
C TYR A 212 9.73 -17.87 -8.16
N HIS A 213 10.02 -18.55 -9.27
CA HIS A 213 11.37 -18.81 -9.75
C HIS A 213 12.11 -17.54 -10.21
N GLU A 214 11.42 -16.40 -10.32
CA GLU A 214 11.98 -15.14 -10.82
C GLU A 214 12.35 -14.14 -9.73
N VAL A 215 12.15 -14.44 -8.44
CA VAL A 215 12.37 -13.50 -7.34
C VAL A 215 13.80 -12.95 -7.37
N TYR A 216 14.81 -13.82 -7.48
CA TYR A 216 16.21 -13.38 -7.50
C TYR A 216 16.51 -12.49 -8.72
N GLN A 217 16.12 -12.90 -9.93
CA GLN A 217 16.41 -12.10 -11.13
C GLN A 217 15.66 -10.76 -11.13
N ALA A 218 14.44 -10.72 -10.58
CA ALA A 218 13.66 -9.49 -10.48
C ALA A 218 14.27 -8.53 -9.45
N GLY A 219 14.80 -9.04 -8.34
CA GLY A 219 15.54 -8.24 -7.36
C GLY A 219 16.85 -7.69 -7.92
N VAL A 220 17.60 -8.49 -8.70
CA VAL A 220 18.80 -8.01 -9.42
C VAL A 220 18.41 -6.89 -10.39
N LEU A 221 17.36 -7.10 -11.20
CA LEU A 221 16.86 -6.09 -12.13
C LEU A 221 16.42 -4.81 -11.38
N ALA A 222 15.76 -4.92 -10.23
CA ALA A 222 15.37 -3.77 -9.41
C ALA A 222 16.58 -2.93 -9.00
N LYS A 223 17.67 -3.59 -8.57
CA LYS A 223 18.94 -2.92 -8.25
C LYS A 223 19.56 -2.27 -9.47
N GLU A 224 19.62 -2.98 -10.61
CA GLU A 224 20.16 -2.44 -11.88
C GLU A 224 19.39 -1.22 -12.40
N ILE A 225 18.10 -1.13 -12.11
CA ILE A 225 17.26 0.02 -12.44
C ILE A 225 17.61 1.25 -11.58
N GLY A 226 18.13 1.04 -10.36
CA GLY A 226 18.31 2.07 -9.35
C GLY A 226 17.09 2.26 -8.45
N CYS A 227 16.33 1.18 -8.19
CA CYS A 227 15.31 1.18 -7.13
C CYS A 227 16.00 1.27 -5.77
N ASP A 228 15.34 1.89 -4.80
CA ASP A 228 15.80 1.94 -3.39
C ASP A 228 15.41 0.66 -2.63
N TYR A 229 14.41 -0.08 -3.12
CA TYR A 229 14.03 -1.36 -2.54
C TYR A 229 13.33 -2.31 -3.52
N PHE A 230 13.40 -3.59 -3.18
CA PHE A 230 12.61 -4.66 -3.78
C PHE A 230 11.70 -5.29 -2.71
N GLU A 231 10.39 -5.23 -2.91
CA GLU A 231 9.38 -5.68 -1.95
C GLU A 231 8.68 -6.97 -2.44
N VAL A 232 8.83 -8.05 -1.67
CA VAL A 232 8.16 -9.34 -1.92
C VAL A 232 6.83 -9.41 -1.16
N LYS A 233 5.78 -9.88 -1.85
CA LYS A 233 4.43 -10.00 -1.30
C LYS A 233 3.80 -11.34 -1.62
N ALA A 234 2.94 -11.82 -0.73
CA ALA A 234 2.07 -12.96 -1.01
C ALA A 234 0.81 -12.52 -1.78
N MET A 235 0.30 -13.39 -2.66
CA MET A 235 -1.01 -13.21 -3.29
C MET A 235 -2.14 -13.24 -2.25
N LEU A 236 -3.17 -12.42 -2.49
CA LEU A 236 -4.42 -12.45 -1.76
C LEU A 236 -5.53 -12.97 -2.69
N ASP A 237 -6.55 -13.60 -2.13
CA ASP A 237 -7.79 -13.88 -2.86
C ASP A 237 -8.72 -12.66 -2.93
N GLU A 238 -9.89 -12.83 -3.54
CA GLU A 238 -10.89 -11.76 -3.70
C GLU A 238 -11.45 -11.25 -2.37
N ASP A 239 -11.40 -12.07 -1.32
CA ASP A 239 -11.83 -11.75 0.03
C ASP A 239 -10.66 -11.26 0.91
N HIS A 240 -9.52 -10.97 0.29
CA HIS A 240 -8.28 -10.48 0.90
C HIS A 240 -7.57 -11.46 1.85
N TYR A 241 -7.94 -12.74 1.83
CA TYR A 241 -7.19 -13.76 2.56
C TYR A 241 -5.89 -14.07 1.84
N THR A 242 -4.85 -14.33 2.63
CA THR A 242 -3.55 -14.72 2.07
C THR A 242 -3.68 -16.12 1.49
N VAL A 243 -3.33 -16.27 0.21
CA VAL A 243 -3.36 -17.57 -0.46
C VAL A 243 -2.20 -18.39 0.07
N ASN A 244 -2.48 -19.52 0.74
CA ASN A 244 -1.44 -20.40 1.27
C ASN A 244 -0.63 -21.07 0.16
N GLN A 245 0.65 -21.27 0.44
CA GLN A 245 1.64 -21.68 -0.55
C GLN A 245 2.34 -22.96 -0.13
N ARG A 246 2.77 -23.76 -1.09
CA ARG A 246 3.43 -25.04 -0.79
C ARG A 246 4.75 -24.76 -0.08
N ALA A 247 5.08 -25.55 0.95
CA ALA A 247 6.29 -25.35 1.74
C ALA A 247 7.57 -25.35 0.90
N GLU A 248 7.61 -26.18 -0.16
CA GLU A 248 8.71 -26.22 -1.13
C GLU A 248 8.89 -24.89 -1.90
N ASP A 249 7.77 -24.25 -2.27
CA ASP A 249 7.79 -22.97 -2.99
C ASP A 249 8.22 -21.83 -2.07
N VAL A 250 7.75 -21.84 -0.81
CA VAL A 250 8.18 -20.89 0.22
C VAL A 250 9.69 -21.01 0.46
N ALA A 251 10.20 -22.23 0.61
CA ALA A 251 11.63 -22.46 0.79
C ALA A 251 12.46 -21.97 -0.39
N ALA A 252 11.99 -22.21 -1.63
CA ALA A 252 12.67 -21.75 -2.85
C ALA A 252 12.68 -20.21 -2.97
N VAL A 253 11.63 -19.53 -2.52
CA VAL A 253 11.60 -18.06 -2.46
C VAL A 253 12.54 -17.54 -1.38
N GLU A 254 12.57 -18.15 -0.20
CA GLU A 254 13.47 -17.76 0.89
C GLU A 254 14.94 -17.92 0.52
N GLU A 255 15.31 -18.96 -0.24
CA GLU A 255 16.67 -19.13 -0.78
C GLU A 255 17.04 -17.97 -1.73
N GLN A 256 16.12 -17.60 -2.63
CA GLN A 256 16.33 -16.47 -3.54
C GLN A 256 16.46 -15.14 -2.79
N ILE A 257 15.65 -14.93 -1.76
CA ILE A 257 15.71 -13.74 -0.90
C ILE A 257 17.03 -13.70 -0.12
N ALA A 258 17.50 -14.83 0.42
CA ALA A 258 18.78 -14.90 1.11
C ALA A 258 19.93 -14.45 0.20
N ARG A 259 19.92 -14.88 -1.06
CA ARG A 259 20.89 -14.43 -2.07
C ARG A 259 20.73 -12.95 -2.43
N LEU A 260 19.51 -12.43 -2.49
CA LEU A 260 19.27 -11.00 -2.73
C LEU A 260 19.77 -10.12 -1.58
N ARG A 261 19.74 -10.61 -0.34
CA ARG A 261 20.27 -9.88 0.83
C ARG A 261 21.77 -9.63 0.74
N GLU A 262 22.50 -10.48 0.04
CA GLU A 262 23.93 -10.23 -0.26
C GLU A 262 24.14 -9.00 -1.18
N LEU A 263 23.07 -8.53 -1.83
CA LEU A 263 23.07 -7.33 -2.68
C LEU A 263 22.57 -6.08 -1.93
N GLU A 264 22.19 -6.16 -0.65
CA GLU A 264 21.80 -4.97 0.10
C GLU A 264 23.01 -4.06 0.37
N ASP A 265 22.77 -2.76 0.27
CA ASP A 265 23.73 -1.72 0.62
C ASP A 265 22.98 -0.50 1.17
N ASP A 266 23.65 0.64 1.30
CA ASP A 266 23.04 1.86 1.84
C ASP A 266 21.91 2.42 0.94
N ASP A 267 21.89 2.04 -0.34
CA ASP A 267 20.97 2.57 -1.36
C ASP A 267 19.92 1.54 -1.82
N PHE A 268 20.05 0.25 -1.47
CA PHE A 268 19.15 -0.81 -1.91
C PHE A 268 18.81 -1.82 -0.80
N HIS A 269 17.51 -2.07 -0.60
CA HIS A 269 16.99 -2.93 0.46
C HIS A 269 15.98 -3.98 0.00
N ILE A 270 15.92 -5.11 0.71
CA ILE A 270 14.94 -6.18 0.49
C ILE A 270 13.85 -6.13 1.54
N LEU A 271 12.60 -5.93 1.11
CA LEU A 271 11.45 -5.75 1.98
C LEU A 271 10.43 -6.89 1.87
N HIS A 272 9.74 -7.12 2.98
CA HIS A 272 8.70 -8.14 3.11
C HIS A 272 7.40 -7.48 3.59
N SER A 273 6.31 -7.71 2.89
CA SER A 273 5.00 -7.29 3.36
C SER A 273 4.48 -8.17 4.50
N SER A 274 3.52 -7.66 5.27
CA SER A 274 2.87 -8.39 6.37
C SER A 274 2.21 -9.70 5.92
N ASN A 275 1.68 -9.76 4.69
CA ASN A 275 1.07 -10.99 4.19
C ASN A 275 2.11 -12.05 3.80
N TRP A 276 3.29 -11.67 3.30
CA TRP A 276 4.38 -12.62 3.09
C TRP A 276 4.94 -13.12 4.43
N GLN A 277 5.09 -12.23 5.43
CA GLN A 277 5.44 -12.65 6.79
C GLN A 277 4.45 -13.68 7.34
N ALA A 278 3.14 -13.49 7.15
CA ALA A 278 2.13 -14.45 7.57
C ALA A 278 2.34 -15.84 6.93
N VAL A 279 2.61 -15.90 5.62
CA VAL A 279 2.95 -17.16 4.94
C VAL A 279 4.21 -17.80 5.52
N ARG A 280 5.30 -17.03 5.66
CA ARG A 280 6.59 -17.54 6.17
C ARG A 280 6.47 -18.17 7.56
N HIS A 281 5.57 -17.64 8.39
CA HIS A 281 5.32 -18.15 9.73
C HIS A 281 4.23 -19.23 9.80
N HIS A 282 3.76 -19.73 8.65
CA HIS A 282 2.65 -20.69 8.55
C HIS A 282 1.40 -20.23 9.33
N THR A 283 1.16 -18.93 9.32
CA THR A 283 -0.04 -18.37 9.96
C THR A 283 -1.25 -18.86 9.18
N GLU A 284 -2.30 -19.26 9.88
CA GLU A 284 -3.58 -19.54 9.24
C GLU A 284 -4.03 -18.31 8.43
N ALA A 285 -4.72 -18.53 7.31
CA ALA A 285 -5.25 -17.43 6.50
C ALA A 285 -6.18 -16.51 7.34
N VAL A 286 -6.80 -17.09 8.37
CA VAL A 286 -7.62 -16.42 9.36
C VAL A 286 -6.73 -15.81 10.45
N GLN A 287 -6.89 -14.50 10.67
CA GLN A 287 -6.31 -13.74 11.77
C GLN A 287 -7.45 -13.27 12.70
N PRO A 288 -7.77 -14.04 13.77
CA PRO A 288 -8.75 -13.63 14.77
C PRO A 288 -8.40 -12.29 15.39
N LYS A 289 -9.42 -11.48 15.69
CA LYS A 289 -9.28 -10.15 16.32
C LYS A 289 -10.17 -10.12 17.55
N ASP A 290 -9.60 -9.69 18.67
CA ASP A 290 -10.25 -9.59 19.98
C ASP A 290 -10.83 -8.20 20.26
N TYR A 291 -10.90 -7.35 19.23
CA TYR A 291 -11.43 -6.00 19.30
C TYR A 291 -12.57 -5.78 18.29
N HIS A 292 -13.55 -4.98 18.69
CA HIS A 292 -14.76 -4.69 17.92
C HIS A 292 -14.75 -3.33 17.20
N ARG A 293 -13.71 -2.52 17.39
CA ARG A 293 -13.53 -1.22 16.72
C ARG A 293 -12.12 -1.11 16.16
N CYS A 294 -12.00 -0.73 14.90
CA CYS A 294 -10.71 -0.40 14.28
C CYS A 294 -10.34 1.05 14.60
N ALA A 295 -9.43 1.26 15.55
CA ALA A 295 -8.91 2.59 15.87
C ALA A 295 -8.20 3.24 14.68
N THR A 296 -7.53 2.45 13.83
CA THR A 296 -6.89 2.96 12.62
C THR A 296 -7.89 3.56 11.62
N ALA A 297 -9.17 3.16 11.64
CA ALA A 297 -10.21 3.75 10.78
C ALA A 297 -10.51 5.23 11.12
N GLU A 298 -10.06 5.73 12.27
CA GLU A 298 -10.09 7.17 12.60
C GLU A 298 -8.90 7.92 12.02
N LEU A 299 -7.78 7.23 11.86
CA LEU A 299 -6.51 7.83 11.44
C LEU A 299 -6.40 7.89 9.92
N ARG A 300 -7.14 7.05 9.20
CA ARG A 300 -7.09 6.97 7.74
C ARG A 300 -8.41 6.57 7.11
N THR A 301 -8.57 6.88 5.83
CA THR A 301 -9.74 6.50 5.03
C THR A 301 -9.36 6.26 3.57
N THR A 302 -10.30 5.76 2.76
CA THR A 302 -10.11 5.50 1.34
C THR A 302 -11.18 6.19 0.52
N ILE A 303 -10.78 7.05 -0.41
CA ILE A 303 -11.67 7.76 -1.32
C ILE A 303 -11.55 7.14 -2.71
N THR A 304 -12.69 6.79 -3.30
CA THR A 304 -12.75 6.17 -4.62
C THR A 304 -13.84 6.79 -5.49
N PRO A 305 -13.86 6.50 -6.81
CA PRO A 305 -14.94 6.96 -7.68
C PRO A 305 -16.33 6.43 -7.34
N THR A 306 -16.46 5.39 -6.50
CA THR A 306 -17.75 4.78 -6.11
C THR A 306 -18.17 5.13 -4.67
N GLY A 307 -17.30 5.79 -3.91
CA GLY A 307 -17.59 6.22 -2.55
C GLY A 307 -16.33 6.33 -1.69
N VAL A 308 -16.56 6.76 -0.45
CA VAL A 308 -15.56 6.79 0.61
C VAL A 308 -15.79 5.62 1.54
N PHE A 309 -14.72 4.92 1.90
CA PHE A 309 -14.74 3.69 2.70
C PHE A 309 -13.80 3.80 3.90
N VAL A 310 -14.08 3.06 4.97
CA VAL A 310 -13.24 3.06 6.18
C VAL A 310 -11.79 2.66 5.90
N CYS A 311 -11.54 1.75 4.95
CA CYS A 311 -10.20 1.33 4.55
C CYS A 311 -10.18 0.68 3.15
N PRO A 312 -9.00 0.45 2.56
CA PRO A 312 -8.90 -0.10 1.21
C PRO A 312 -9.46 -1.52 1.06
N TYR A 313 -9.42 -2.35 2.13
CA TYR A 313 -9.96 -3.71 2.11
C TYR A 313 -11.49 -3.76 2.01
N HIS A 314 -12.18 -2.67 2.37
CA HIS A 314 -13.63 -2.55 2.24
C HIS A 314 -14.05 -1.74 1.01
N ARG A 315 -13.13 -1.49 0.06
CA ARG A 315 -13.47 -0.84 -1.21
C ARG A 315 -14.58 -1.64 -1.90
N GLY A 316 -15.67 -0.96 -2.26
CA GLY A 316 -16.83 -1.59 -2.92
C GLY A 316 -17.75 -2.37 -1.96
N ASN A 317 -17.37 -2.57 -0.70
CA ASN A 317 -18.22 -3.21 0.30
C ASN A 317 -19.22 -2.18 0.86
N PRO A 318 -20.55 -2.35 0.68
CA PRO A 318 -21.54 -1.41 1.16
C PRO A 318 -21.49 -1.16 2.67
N LYS A 319 -21.13 -2.17 3.46
CA LYS A 319 -21.02 -2.06 4.93
C LYS A 319 -19.89 -1.11 5.34
N GLY A 320 -18.79 -1.10 4.60
CA GLY A 320 -17.64 -0.24 4.89
C GLY A 320 -17.73 1.18 4.29
N ARG A 321 -18.81 1.50 3.58
CA ARG A 321 -19.00 2.81 2.92
C ARG A 321 -19.45 3.86 3.92
N ILE A 322 -18.70 4.95 4.03
CA ILE A 322 -18.94 6.03 4.99
C ILE A 322 -19.36 7.36 4.34
N GLY A 323 -19.36 7.45 3.01
CA GLY A 323 -19.83 8.65 2.33
C GLY A 323 -19.55 8.67 0.82
N ASP A 324 -19.75 9.84 0.23
CA ASP A 324 -19.53 10.10 -1.19
C ASP A 324 -19.05 11.54 -1.44
N ILE A 325 -17.83 11.70 -1.93
CA ILE A 325 -17.25 13.02 -2.24
C ILE A 325 -17.98 13.73 -3.38
N GLN A 326 -18.84 13.04 -4.12
CA GLN A 326 -19.63 13.66 -5.19
C GLN A 326 -20.87 14.39 -4.63
N GLN A 327 -21.25 14.13 -3.38
CA GLN A 327 -22.47 14.66 -2.76
C GLN A 327 -22.21 15.79 -1.76
N SER A 328 -21.03 15.82 -1.13
CA SER A 328 -20.64 16.82 -0.16
C SER A 328 -19.14 17.13 -0.23
N SER A 329 -18.71 18.18 0.47
CA SER A 329 -17.27 18.40 0.72
C SER A 329 -16.70 17.27 1.58
N PHE A 330 -15.38 17.07 1.52
CA PHE A 330 -14.70 16.07 2.34
C PHE A 330 -14.89 16.31 3.86
N ALA A 331 -14.82 17.58 4.30
CA ALA A 331 -14.99 17.92 5.70
C ALA A 331 -16.40 17.61 6.23
N GLU A 332 -17.44 17.94 5.47
CA GLU A 332 -18.84 17.61 5.82
C GLU A 332 -19.07 16.09 5.86
N LEU A 333 -18.52 15.38 4.86
CA LEU A 333 -18.60 13.92 4.79
C LEU A 333 -17.98 13.30 6.04
N TRP A 334 -16.74 13.68 6.35
CA TRP A 334 -15.99 13.10 7.45
C TRP A 334 -16.60 13.44 8.82
N ALA A 335 -17.20 14.63 8.97
CA ALA A 335 -17.93 15.00 10.18
C ALA A 335 -19.19 14.13 10.40
N ALA A 336 -19.84 13.68 9.32
CA ALA A 336 -21.02 12.82 9.36
C ALA A 336 -20.70 11.31 9.32
N ALA A 337 -19.46 10.93 9.02
CA ALA A 337 -19.04 9.55 8.84
C ALA A 337 -19.09 8.75 10.15
N ASP A 338 -19.56 7.51 10.05
CA ASP A 338 -19.40 6.50 11.10
C ASP A 338 -18.26 5.56 10.71
N THR A 339 -17.11 5.71 11.38
CA THR A 339 -15.91 4.88 11.19
C THR A 339 -16.02 3.51 11.89
N SER A 340 -17.08 3.28 12.66
CA SER A 340 -17.31 2.05 13.43
C SER A 340 -18.22 1.03 12.72
N VAL A 341 -18.62 1.31 11.47
CA VAL A 341 -19.48 0.44 10.64
C VAL A 341 -18.90 -0.96 10.37
N ILE A 342 -17.60 -1.15 10.59
CA ILE A 342 -16.88 -2.42 10.47
C ILE A 342 -16.49 -2.90 11.87
N ASP A 343 -16.87 -4.14 12.20
CA ASP A 343 -16.42 -4.85 13.39
C ASP A 343 -15.28 -5.81 13.00
N PRO A 344 -14.02 -5.52 13.37
CA PRO A 344 -12.88 -6.32 12.93
C PRO A 344 -12.92 -7.79 13.38
N SER A 345 -13.63 -8.11 14.48
CA SER A 345 -13.76 -9.50 14.97
C SER A 345 -14.54 -10.41 14.01
N THR A 346 -15.41 -9.82 13.18
CA THR A 346 -16.27 -10.56 12.24
C THR A 346 -16.04 -10.18 10.78
N ASP A 347 -15.77 -8.90 10.49
CA ASP A 347 -15.67 -8.38 9.12
C ASP A 347 -14.25 -8.35 8.56
N CYS A 348 -13.23 -8.50 9.41
CA CYS A 348 -11.82 -8.41 9.02
C CYS A 348 -11.04 -9.63 9.46
N GLN A 349 -11.53 -10.84 9.22
CA GLN A 349 -10.85 -12.07 9.66
C GLN A 349 -9.59 -12.41 8.85
N PHE A 350 -9.26 -11.66 7.79
CA PHE A 350 -8.02 -11.78 7.04
C PHE A 350 -6.81 -11.15 7.76
N VAL A 351 -5.60 -11.47 7.29
CA VAL A 351 -4.35 -10.86 7.74
C VAL A 351 -4.33 -9.36 7.39
N CYS A 352 -4.47 -8.51 8.40
CA CYS A 352 -4.51 -7.07 8.25
C CYS A 352 -3.17 -6.43 8.60
N ALA A 353 -2.60 -5.63 7.69
CA ALA A 353 -1.35 -4.89 7.94
C ALA A 353 -1.45 -3.91 9.11
N ARG A 354 -2.67 -3.46 9.48
CA ARG A 354 -2.93 -2.53 10.59
C ARG A 354 -3.30 -3.24 11.89
N HIS A 355 -3.34 -4.56 11.93
CA HIS A 355 -3.67 -5.29 13.16
C HIS A 355 -2.72 -4.94 14.31
N PRO A 356 -1.38 -4.93 14.13
CA PRO A 356 -0.46 -4.54 15.19
C PRO A 356 -0.65 -3.09 15.65
N SER A 357 -0.93 -2.16 14.72
CA SER A 357 -1.22 -0.76 15.07
C SER A 357 -2.48 -0.65 15.94
N ASN A 358 -3.53 -1.43 15.67
CA ASN A 358 -4.74 -1.41 16.50
C ASN A 358 -4.47 -1.97 17.91
N GLN A 359 -3.72 -3.07 18.02
CA GLN A 359 -3.31 -3.63 19.31
C GLN A 359 -2.50 -2.60 20.09
N GLU A 360 -1.57 -1.91 19.44
CA GLU A 360 -0.76 -0.90 20.11
C GLU A 360 -1.60 0.29 20.59
N ILE A 361 -2.52 0.80 19.76
CA ILE A 361 -3.40 1.91 20.14
C ILE A 361 -4.26 1.54 21.35
N ALA A 362 -4.76 0.29 21.43
CA ALA A 362 -5.56 -0.17 22.56
C ALA A 362 -4.78 -0.18 23.89
N LEU A 363 -3.45 -0.34 23.84
CA LEU A 363 -2.58 -0.33 25.02
C LEU A 363 -2.17 1.09 25.46
N LEU A 364 -2.23 2.10 24.60
CA LEU A 364 -1.78 3.45 24.92
C LEU A 364 -2.44 4.09 26.16
N PRO A 365 -3.76 3.91 26.43
CA PRO A 365 -4.39 4.54 27.60
C PRO A 365 -3.85 4.02 28.94
N THR A 366 -3.25 2.82 28.97
CA THR A 366 -2.70 2.21 30.18
C THR A 366 -1.19 2.43 30.34
N ARG A 367 -0.52 3.03 29.34
CA ARG A 367 0.91 3.37 29.43
C ARG A 367 1.11 4.66 30.22
N LEU A 368 2.02 4.60 31.19
CA LEU A 368 2.38 5.75 32.03
C LEU A 368 3.20 6.80 31.26
N GLU A 369 4.12 6.36 30.39
CA GLU A 369 4.93 7.22 29.52
C GLU A 369 5.19 6.52 28.18
N ALA A 370 5.15 7.29 27.08
CA ALA A 370 5.46 6.85 25.72
C ALA A 370 6.73 7.56 25.24
N GLU A 371 7.73 6.81 24.80
CA GLU A 371 8.94 7.36 24.18
C GLU A 371 8.62 7.78 22.74
N LEU A 372 8.58 9.10 22.49
CA LEU A 372 8.26 9.64 21.18
C LEU A 372 9.50 9.68 20.28
N CYS A 373 9.30 9.43 19.00
CA CYS A 373 10.32 9.54 17.98
C CYS A 373 10.14 10.81 17.13
N ASP A 374 11.22 11.26 16.50
CA ASP A 374 11.15 12.36 15.54
C ASP A 374 10.35 11.96 14.30
N ASP A 375 9.69 12.94 13.68
CA ASP A 375 8.88 12.71 12.48
C ASP A 375 9.78 12.25 11.32
N PHE A 376 9.41 11.13 10.69
CA PHE A 376 10.15 10.55 9.57
C PHE A 376 9.25 10.17 8.39
N ASP A 377 8.02 9.73 8.64
CA ASP A 377 7.09 9.32 7.60
C ASP A 377 5.61 9.24 8.07
N PRO A 378 4.68 10.05 7.51
CA PRO A 378 3.30 10.09 7.98
C PRO A 378 2.39 8.99 7.41
N PHE A 379 2.85 8.06 6.56
CA PHE A 379 2.02 6.98 6.00
C PHE A 379 1.71 5.87 7.03
N ILE A 380 0.92 6.21 8.05
CA ILE A 380 0.46 5.33 9.14
C ILE A 380 -0.58 4.31 8.73
#